data_AF-A0A3M1RW49-F1
#
_entry.id   AF-A0A3M1RW49-F1
#
_cell.length_a   1.000
_cell.length_b   1.000
_cell.length_c   1.000
_cell.angle_alpha   90.00
_cell.angle_beta   90.00
_cell.angle_gamma   90.00
#
_symmetry.space_group_name_H-M   'P 1'
#
loop_
_entity.id
_entity.type
_entity.pdbx_description
1 polymer ?
#
loop_
_entity_poly.entity_id
_entity_poly.type
_entity_poly.pdbx_seq_one_letter_code
_entity_poly.pdbx_strand_id
1 'polypeptide(L)'
;MDYIPKETLKKRFYSLPDRLQDVILSEDTAGVIRKAANFADVEEQAGTIAILTGRVLMGFLHPDEFKDALKEELNIDERTALQVSEMIRSQVFDLVEAELRKLYPPKIKTPTVTSKGFLNVDKKEEKKEDKDDAFKMRFMKTELDKEADLTKSKKDDEIEKGEIERKDIEDKNQVINHMNN
;
A
#
# COMPACT_ATOMS: atom_id res chain seq x y z
N MET A 1 -20.88 -5.98 -1.51
CA MET A 1 -20.89 -4.65 -2.19
C MET A 1 -22.28 -4.07 -2.39
N ASP A 2 -22.59 -2.96 -1.70
CA ASP A 2 -23.70 -2.07 -2.04
C ASP A 2 -23.44 -1.35 -3.38
N TYR A 3 -24.45 -1.36 -4.26
CA TYR A 3 -24.38 -0.70 -5.56
C TYR A 3 -24.63 0.80 -5.41
N ILE A 4 -23.62 1.62 -5.71
CA ILE A 4 -23.74 3.08 -5.76
C ILE A 4 -24.00 3.51 -7.20
N PRO A 5 -25.13 4.20 -7.49
CA PRO A 5 -25.42 4.69 -8.84
C PRO A 5 -24.32 5.63 -9.36
N LYS A 6 -23.98 5.50 -10.65
CA LYS A 6 -22.94 6.31 -11.30
C LYS A 6 -23.20 7.82 -11.19
N GLU A 7 -24.46 8.25 -11.24
CA GLU A 7 -24.82 9.66 -11.03
C GLU A 7 -24.50 10.16 -9.63
N THR A 8 -24.73 9.33 -8.61
CA THR A 8 -24.41 9.66 -7.21
C THR A 8 -22.91 9.82 -7.03
N LEU A 9 -22.11 8.92 -7.63
CA LEU A 9 -20.64 9.02 -7.62
C LEU A 9 -20.17 10.32 -8.29
N LYS A 10 -20.70 10.65 -9.47
CA LYS A 10 -20.36 11.89 -10.18
C LYS A 10 -20.72 13.14 -9.36
N LYS A 11 -21.95 13.20 -8.83
CA LYS A 11 -22.39 14.33 -7.99
C LYS A 11 -21.51 14.49 -6.77
N ARG A 12 -21.12 13.38 -6.13
CA ARG A 12 -20.22 13.41 -4.99
C ARG A 12 -18.83 13.91 -5.40
N PHE A 13 -18.25 13.34 -6.45
CA PHE A 13 -16.94 13.74 -6.96
C PHE A 13 -16.84 15.24 -7.23
N TYR A 14 -17.79 15.82 -7.95
CA TYR A 14 -17.80 17.26 -8.23
C TYR A 14 -18.08 18.15 -6.99
N SER A 15 -18.59 17.58 -5.91
CA SER A 15 -18.77 18.31 -4.64
C SER A 15 -17.54 18.27 -3.74
N LEU A 16 -16.52 17.48 -4.08
CA LEU A 16 -15.29 17.38 -3.30
C LEU A 16 -14.41 18.62 -3.52
N PRO A 17 -13.59 19.01 -2.52
CA PRO A 17 -12.49 19.93 -2.71
C PRO A 17 -11.58 19.51 -3.88
N ASP A 18 -11.06 20.47 -4.64
CA ASP A 18 -10.20 20.21 -5.81
C ASP A 18 -9.04 19.26 -5.48
N ARG A 19 -8.40 19.47 -4.32
CA ARG A 19 -7.31 18.62 -3.84
C ARG A 19 -7.69 17.13 -3.70
N LEU A 20 -8.93 16.83 -3.30
CA LEU A 20 -9.40 15.44 -3.22
C LEU A 20 -9.71 14.89 -4.62
N GLN A 21 -10.25 15.72 -5.51
CA GLN A 21 -10.48 15.33 -6.91
C GLN A 21 -9.15 14.99 -7.61
N ASP A 22 -8.13 15.83 -7.42
CA ASP A 22 -6.79 15.62 -7.96
C ASP A 22 -6.18 14.30 -7.46
N VAL A 23 -6.26 14.02 -6.16
CA VAL A 23 -5.71 12.78 -5.60
C VAL A 23 -6.46 11.54 -6.10
N ILE A 24 -7.78 11.63 -6.32
CA ILE A 24 -8.56 10.52 -6.91
C ILE A 24 -8.13 10.25 -8.35
N LEU A 25 -7.82 11.29 -9.13
CA LEU A 25 -7.44 11.18 -10.55
C LEU A 25 -5.92 11.04 -10.77
N SER A 26 -5.12 11.17 -9.73
CA SER A 26 -3.66 11.18 -9.82
C SER A 26 -3.09 9.82 -10.22
N GLU A 27 -2.16 9.84 -11.17
CA GLU A 27 -1.35 8.69 -11.54
C GLU A 27 -0.48 8.19 -10.37
N ASP A 28 -0.05 9.09 -9.47
CA ASP A 28 0.71 8.71 -8.27
C ASP A 28 -0.13 7.79 -7.38
N THR A 29 -1.40 8.14 -7.15
CA THR A 29 -2.33 7.31 -6.36
C THR A 29 -2.50 5.93 -6.99
N ALA A 30 -2.69 5.88 -8.32
CA ALA A 30 -2.77 4.61 -9.04
C ALA A 30 -1.48 3.79 -8.93
N GLY A 31 -0.32 4.47 -8.96
CA GLY A 31 0.99 3.86 -8.75
C GLY A 31 1.14 3.27 -7.35
N VAL A 32 0.71 3.99 -6.31
CA VAL A 32 0.71 3.51 -4.92
C VAL A 32 -0.17 2.27 -4.78
N ILE A 33 -1.39 2.30 -5.33
CA ILE A 33 -2.31 1.15 -5.29
C ILE A 33 -1.69 -0.07 -5.96
N ARG A 34 -1.10 0.10 -7.15
CA ARG A 34 -0.44 -1.01 -7.86
C ARG A 34 0.74 -1.56 -7.07
N LYS A 35 1.57 -0.70 -6.48
CA LYS A 35 2.69 -1.11 -5.62
C LYS A 35 2.21 -1.88 -4.39
N ALA A 36 1.16 -1.40 -3.73
CA ALA A 36 0.58 -2.06 -2.57
C ALA A 36 0.01 -3.43 -2.93
N ALA A 37 -0.69 -3.53 -4.07
CA ALA A 37 -1.23 -4.79 -4.57
C ALA A 37 -0.13 -5.79 -4.92
N ASN A 38 0.93 -5.35 -5.59
CA ASN A 38 2.07 -6.20 -5.97
C ASN A 38 2.85 -6.69 -4.74
N PHE A 39 3.07 -5.82 -3.74
CA PHE A 39 3.74 -6.20 -2.49
C PHE A 39 2.98 -7.27 -1.69
N ALA A 40 1.67 -7.29 -1.84
CA ALA A 40 0.75 -8.21 -1.18
C ALA A 40 0.37 -9.44 -2.03
N ASP A 41 0.96 -9.59 -3.23
CA ASP A 41 0.65 -10.68 -4.19
C ASP A 41 -0.84 -10.69 -4.63
N VAL A 42 -1.50 -9.53 -4.65
CA VAL A 42 -2.93 -9.36 -5.00
C VAL A 42 -3.12 -8.41 -6.18
N GLU A 43 -2.19 -8.43 -7.14
CA GLU A 43 -2.17 -7.52 -8.29
C GLU A 43 -3.46 -7.58 -9.13
N GLU A 44 -4.07 -8.76 -9.27
CA GLU A 44 -5.36 -8.94 -9.96
C GLU A 44 -6.51 -8.18 -9.28
N GLN A 45 -6.39 -7.92 -7.97
CA GLN A 45 -7.40 -7.22 -7.16
C GLN A 45 -7.12 -5.73 -7.02
N ALA A 46 -6.10 -5.18 -7.70
CA ALA A 46 -5.77 -3.76 -7.66
C ALA A 46 -6.96 -2.85 -8.03
N GLY A 47 -7.86 -3.32 -8.92
CA GLY A 47 -9.10 -2.62 -9.23
C GLY A 47 -10.06 -2.49 -8.04
N THR A 48 -10.21 -3.55 -7.24
CA THR A 48 -11.04 -3.53 -6.02
C THR A 48 -10.43 -2.60 -4.98
N ILE A 49 -9.11 -2.63 -4.81
CA ILE A 49 -8.38 -1.72 -3.91
C ILE A 49 -8.63 -0.27 -4.34
N ALA A 50 -8.50 0.04 -5.64
CA ALA A 50 -8.77 1.37 -6.16
C ALA A 50 -10.21 1.85 -5.90
N ILE A 51 -11.20 0.96 -6.06
CA ILE A 51 -12.60 1.26 -5.73
C ILE A 51 -12.76 1.59 -4.24
N LEU A 52 -12.16 0.80 -3.36
CA LEU A 52 -12.22 1.03 -1.91
C LEU A 52 -11.50 2.33 -1.52
N THR A 53 -10.31 2.59 -2.06
CA THR A 53 -9.57 3.84 -1.85
C THR A 53 -10.41 5.05 -2.32
N GLY A 54 -11.03 4.95 -3.50
CA GLY A 54 -11.94 5.98 -4.01
C GLY A 54 -13.13 6.20 -3.09
N ARG A 55 -13.72 5.14 -2.51
CA ARG A 55 -14.81 5.27 -1.52
C ARG A 55 -14.39 6.03 -0.28
N VAL A 56 -13.16 5.83 0.20
CA VAL A 56 -12.61 6.61 1.32
C VAL A 56 -12.47 8.08 0.94
N LEU A 57 -11.81 8.36 -0.19
CA LEU A 57 -11.59 9.73 -0.66
C LEU A 57 -12.89 10.49 -0.97
N MET A 58 -13.94 9.78 -1.37
CA MET A 58 -15.26 10.35 -1.63
C MET A 58 -16.14 10.51 -0.38
N GLY A 59 -15.72 10.00 0.77
CA GLY A 59 -16.49 10.11 2.01
C GLY A 59 -17.47 8.95 2.28
N PHE A 60 -17.43 7.85 1.51
CA PHE A 60 -18.35 6.72 1.64
C PHE A 60 -17.85 5.63 2.61
N LEU A 61 -16.55 5.57 2.88
CA LEU A 61 -15.94 4.56 3.75
C LEU A 61 -14.96 5.24 4.70
N HIS A 62 -15.07 5.03 6.01
CA HIS A 62 -14.15 5.68 6.94
C HIS A 62 -12.73 5.14 6.76
N PRO A 63 -11.67 5.98 6.84
CA PRO A 63 -10.28 5.52 6.74
C PRO A 63 -9.94 4.39 7.71
N ASP A 64 -10.48 4.44 8.93
CA ASP A 64 -10.29 3.39 9.96
C ASP A 64 -10.94 2.04 9.57
N GLU A 65 -12.00 2.05 8.76
CA GLU A 65 -12.72 0.85 8.30
C GLU A 65 -12.12 0.28 7.01
N PHE A 66 -11.15 0.97 6.41
CA PHE A 66 -10.55 0.59 5.14
C PHE A 66 -9.85 -0.78 5.20
N LYS A 67 -9.14 -1.08 6.30
CA LYS A 67 -8.49 -2.38 6.51
C LYS A 67 -9.52 -3.52 6.51
N ASP A 68 -10.62 -3.34 7.24
CA ASP A 68 -11.64 -4.38 7.37
C ASP A 68 -12.38 -4.57 6.05
N ALA A 69 -12.69 -3.49 5.33
CA ALA A 69 -13.24 -3.55 3.99
C ALA A 69 -12.32 -4.26 2.99
N LEU A 70 -10.99 -4.07 3.09
CA LEU A 70 -10.02 -4.81 2.28
C LEU A 70 -10.07 -6.31 2.59
N LYS A 71 -10.10 -6.70 3.87
CA LYS A 71 -10.20 -8.12 4.26
C LYS A 71 -11.47 -8.76 3.69
N GLU A 72 -12.61 -8.10 3.83
CA GLU A 72 -13.90 -8.63 3.40
C GLU A 72 -14.03 -8.73 1.88
N GLU A 73 -13.63 -7.69 1.14
CA GLU A 73 -13.84 -7.62 -0.31
C GLU A 73 -12.78 -8.39 -1.10
N LEU A 74 -11.55 -8.50 -0.58
CA LEU A 74 -10.48 -9.26 -1.24
C LEU A 74 -10.36 -10.70 -0.71
N ASN A 75 -11.02 -11.02 0.41
CA ASN A 75 -10.91 -12.31 1.12
C ASN A 75 -9.46 -12.69 1.45
N ILE A 76 -8.70 -11.69 1.91
CA ILE A 76 -7.27 -11.81 2.26
C ILE A 76 -7.08 -11.91 3.77
N ASP A 77 -5.92 -12.42 4.18
CA ASP A 77 -5.57 -12.50 5.60
C ASP A 77 -5.33 -11.10 6.21
N GLU A 78 -5.40 -11.04 7.54
CA GLU A 78 -5.26 -9.79 8.28
C GLU A 78 -3.91 -9.11 8.09
N ARG A 79 -2.83 -9.89 7.94
CA ARG A 79 -1.49 -9.34 7.77
C ARG A 79 -1.38 -8.66 6.41
N THR A 80 -1.85 -9.31 5.36
CA THR A 80 -1.85 -8.76 4.00
C THR A 80 -2.72 -7.51 3.92
N ALA A 81 -3.92 -7.54 4.50
CA ALA A 81 -4.79 -6.37 4.56
C ALA A 81 -4.15 -5.19 5.30
N LEU A 82 -3.48 -5.45 6.43
CA LEU A 82 -2.78 -4.42 7.20
C LEU A 82 -1.66 -3.76 6.38
N GLN A 83 -0.86 -4.56 5.66
CA GLN A 83 0.23 -4.06 4.83
C GLN A 83 -0.29 -3.14 3.72
N VAL A 84 -1.34 -3.54 3.01
CA VAL A 84 -1.97 -2.73 1.96
C VAL A 84 -2.59 -1.46 2.57
N SER A 85 -3.31 -1.59 3.69
CA SER A 85 -3.99 -0.46 4.31
C SER A 85 -3.02 0.60 4.80
N GLU A 86 -1.91 0.21 5.44
CA GLU A 86 -0.93 1.15 5.98
C GLU A 86 -0.14 1.85 4.85
N MET A 87 0.15 1.13 3.76
CA MET A 87 0.82 1.71 2.60
C MET A 87 -0.06 2.79 1.94
N ILE A 88 -1.33 2.50 1.71
CA ILE A 88 -2.27 3.44 1.09
C ILE A 88 -2.56 4.60 2.04
N ARG A 89 -2.71 4.34 3.33
CA ARG A 89 -2.94 5.38 4.33
C ARG A 89 -1.80 6.40 4.34
N SER A 90 -0.57 5.93 4.50
CA SER A 90 0.61 6.80 4.59
C SER A 90 0.92 7.57 3.31
N GLN A 91 0.66 6.97 2.14
CA GLN A 91 1.01 7.59 0.85
C GLN A 91 -0.15 8.32 0.16
N VAL A 92 -1.40 8.06 0.55
CA VAL A 92 -2.58 8.66 -0.09
C VAL A 92 -3.41 9.43 0.93
N PHE A 93 -3.87 8.79 2.00
CA PHE A 93 -4.80 9.43 2.95
C PHE A 93 -4.15 10.55 3.73
N ASP A 94 -2.90 10.38 4.17
CA ASP A 94 -2.18 11.40 4.92
C ASP A 94 -1.92 12.66 4.08
N LEU A 95 -1.76 12.51 2.76
CA LEU A 95 -1.61 13.66 1.84
C LEU A 95 -2.85 14.56 1.79
N VAL A 96 -4.02 14.01 2.13
CA VAL A 96 -5.31 14.72 2.10
C VAL A 96 -6.02 14.69 3.44
N GLU A 97 -5.30 14.41 4.54
CA GLU A 97 -5.87 14.27 5.88
C GLU A 97 -6.69 15.51 6.28
N ALA A 98 -6.18 16.70 5.96
CA ALA A 98 -6.86 17.96 6.24
C ALA A 98 -8.23 18.07 5.55
N GLU A 99 -8.37 17.53 4.35
CA GLU A 99 -9.63 17.51 3.59
C GLU A 99 -10.53 16.36 4.05
N LEU A 100 -9.96 15.18 4.32
CA LEU A 100 -10.69 14.03 4.87
C LEU A 100 -11.29 14.36 6.24
N ARG A 101 -10.59 15.12 7.09
CA ARG A 101 -11.11 15.55 8.40
C ARG A 101 -12.34 16.47 8.30
N LYS A 102 -12.52 17.17 7.18
CA LYS A 102 -13.75 17.94 6.92
C LYS A 102 -14.91 17.03 6.55
N LEU A 103 -14.63 15.92 5.87
CA LEU A 103 -15.62 14.89 5.52
C LEU A 103 -16.00 14.03 6.73
N TYR A 104 -15.03 13.77 7.60
CA TYR A 104 -15.16 12.96 8.80
C TYR A 104 -14.85 13.81 10.04
N PRO A 105 -15.81 14.58 10.56
CA PRO A 105 -15.59 15.31 11.80
C PRO A 105 -15.18 14.29 12.89
N PRO A 106 -14.18 14.63 13.73
CA PRO A 106 -13.71 13.72 14.76
C PRO A 106 -14.90 13.29 15.61
N LYS A 107 -15.08 11.98 15.78
CA LYS A 107 -16.07 11.42 16.68
C LYS A 107 -15.75 11.94 18.08
N ILE A 108 -16.35 13.08 18.46
CA ILE A 108 -16.41 13.49 19.85
C ILE A 108 -17.08 12.30 20.54
N LYS A 109 -16.38 11.68 21.50
CA LYS A 109 -16.89 10.55 22.27
C LYS A 109 -18.00 11.04 23.21
N THR A 110 -19.11 11.50 22.64
CA THR A 110 -20.40 11.57 23.32
C THR A 110 -21.12 10.26 23.03
N PRO A 111 -21.68 9.58 24.04
CA PRO A 111 -22.48 8.40 23.80
C PRO A 111 -23.74 8.82 23.02
N THR A 112 -24.23 7.97 22.11
CA THR A 112 -25.49 8.13 21.32
C THR A 112 -25.36 9.14 20.15
N VAL A 113 -25.74 8.89 18.90
CA VAL A 113 -26.76 8.02 18.30
C VAL A 113 -26.24 7.51 16.95
N THR A 114 -26.23 6.20 16.74
CA THR A 114 -26.13 5.57 15.42
C THR A 114 -27.29 6.05 14.55
N SER A 115 -27.03 6.94 13.60
CA SER A 115 -27.97 7.22 12.52
C SER A 115 -28.02 6.00 11.59
N LYS A 116 -28.89 5.07 11.96
CA LYS A 116 -29.39 4.00 11.09
C LYS A 116 -30.03 4.63 9.86
N GLY A 117 -29.53 4.26 8.69
CA GLY A 117 -30.19 4.40 7.40
C GLY A 117 -30.20 3.07 6.65
N PHE A 118 -31.01 2.12 7.16
CA PHE A 118 -31.68 0.98 6.48
C PHE A 118 -30.76 -0.05 5.76
N LEU A 119 -30.74 -1.36 6.08
CA LEU A 119 -31.83 -2.29 6.38
C LEU A 119 -31.42 -3.43 7.35
N ASN A 120 -32.39 -3.79 8.19
CA ASN A 120 -32.69 -5.07 8.85
C ASN A 120 -31.58 -6.14 9.02
N VAL A 121 -31.14 -6.23 10.27
CA VAL A 121 -30.51 -7.40 10.89
C VAL A 121 -31.60 -8.44 11.17
N ASP A 122 -31.56 -9.55 10.43
CA ASP A 122 -32.01 -10.82 10.99
C ASP A 122 -30.84 -11.47 11.72
N LYS A 123 -31.17 -11.88 12.94
CA LYS A 123 -30.29 -12.26 14.02
C LYS A 123 -29.87 -13.72 13.86
N LYS A 124 -28.57 -14.02 13.87
CA LYS A 124 -28.09 -15.27 14.47
C LYS A 124 -26.67 -15.13 15.02
N GLU A 125 -26.60 -15.46 16.30
CA GLU A 125 -25.42 -15.54 17.17
C GLU A 125 -24.40 -16.55 16.64
N GLU A 126 -23.11 -16.31 16.90
CA GLU A 126 -22.32 -17.29 17.65
C GLU A 126 -21.07 -16.68 18.31
N LYS A 127 -20.83 -17.17 19.53
CA LYS A 127 -19.76 -16.85 20.47
C LYS A 127 -18.38 -17.29 19.99
N LYS A 128 -17.34 -16.68 20.59
CA LYS A 128 -16.20 -17.30 21.35
C LYS A 128 -14.94 -16.44 21.20
N GLU A 129 -13.95 -16.41 22.09
CA GLU A 129 -13.72 -16.77 23.50
C GLU A 129 -12.36 -16.14 23.83
N ASP A 130 -12.20 -15.68 25.06
CA ASP A 130 -11.02 -15.04 25.65
C ASP A 130 -9.73 -15.88 25.55
N LYS A 131 -8.62 -15.34 24.98
CA LYS A 131 -7.22 -15.81 25.24
C LYS A 131 -6.13 -14.77 24.89
N ASP A 132 -6.06 -13.64 25.62
CA ASP A 132 -4.99 -12.65 25.41
C ASP A 132 -3.81 -12.69 26.41
N ASP A 133 -3.77 -13.64 27.36
CA ASP A 133 -2.71 -13.67 28.38
C ASP A 133 -1.46 -14.51 28.05
N ALA A 134 -1.36 -15.09 26.84
CA ALA A 134 -0.20 -15.91 26.44
C ALA A 134 0.73 -15.23 25.41
N PHE A 135 0.33 -14.10 24.83
CA PHE A 135 1.07 -13.49 23.70
C PHE A 135 2.31 -12.69 24.14
N LYS A 136 2.38 -12.31 25.44
CA LYS A 136 3.40 -11.38 25.96
C LYS A 136 4.78 -11.99 26.22
N MET A 137 4.95 -13.31 26.16
CA MET A 137 6.24 -13.97 26.44
C MET A 137 7.04 -14.41 25.20
N ARG A 138 6.52 -14.29 23.97
CA ARG A 138 7.25 -14.71 22.77
C ARG A 138 8.03 -13.59 22.08
N PHE A 139 7.85 -12.34 22.51
CA PHE A 139 8.47 -11.14 21.93
C PHE A 139 9.86 -10.78 22.48
N MET A 140 10.49 -11.64 23.29
CA MET A 140 11.85 -11.40 23.82
C MET A 140 12.93 -12.41 23.37
N LYS A 141 12.64 -13.32 22.42
CA LYS A 141 13.57 -14.42 22.09
C LYS A 141 13.96 -14.55 20.61
N THR A 142 13.83 -13.50 19.80
CA THR A 142 14.23 -13.55 18.38
C THR A 142 15.29 -12.53 17.96
N GLU A 143 15.81 -11.73 18.90
CA GLU A 143 16.88 -10.74 18.62
C GLU A 143 18.30 -11.21 18.97
N LEU A 144 18.55 -12.46 19.37
CA LEU A 144 19.88 -12.89 19.82
C LEU A 144 20.70 -13.82 18.90
N ASP A 145 20.19 -14.26 17.75
CA ASP A 145 20.89 -15.28 16.92
C ASP A 145 21.16 -14.88 15.45
N LYS A 146 21.17 -13.59 15.09
CA LYS A 146 21.47 -13.15 13.70
C LYS A 146 22.77 -12.37 13.49
N GLU A 147 23.61 -12.21 14.52
CA GLU A 147 24.90 -11.49 14.40
C GLU A 147 26.14 -12.40 14.33
N ALA A 148 26.03 -13.60 13.76
CA ALA A 148 27.17 -14.51 13.65
C ALA A 148 27.27 -15.24 12.31
N ASP A 149 27.14 -14.57 11.15
CA ASP A 149 27.59 -15.20 9.90
C ASP A 149 27.87 -14.29 8.68
N LEU A 150 28.59 -13.17 8.85
CA LEU A 150 29.04 -12.35 7.71
C LEU A 150 30.52 -11.94 7.76
N THR A 151 31.36 -12.77 8.38
CA THR A 151 32.83 -12.63 8.30
C THR A 151 33.51 -13.90 7.83
N LYS A 152 33.18 -14.38 6.62
CA LYS A 152 34.03 -15.29 5.81
C LYS A 152 33.39 -15.62 4.46
N SER A 153 33.35 -14.66 3.54
CA SER A 153 33.54 -14.98 2.13
C SER A 153 34.25 -13.81 1.46
N LYS A 154 35.58 -13.95 1.49
CA LYS A 154 36.55 -13.13 0.81
C LYS A 154 36.84 -13.86 -0.50
N LYS A 155 37.02 -13.07 -1.55
CA LYS A 155 37.71 -13.39 -2.81
C LYS A 155 36.87 -14.28 -3.71
N ASP A 156 36.40 -13.70 -4.82
CA ASP A 156 36.47 -14.28 -6.17
C ASP A 156 35.91 -13.32 -7.24
N ASP A 157 35.20 -12.25 -6.89
CA ASP A 157 34.56 -11.34 -7.87
C ASP A 157 35.42 -10.16 -8.39
N GLU A 158 36.73 -10.12 -8.10
CA GLU A 158 37.59 -8.99 -8.48
C GLU A 158 38.47 -9.21 -9.73
N ILE A 159 38.18 -10.24 -10.54
CA ILE A 159 39.02 -10.59 -11.71
C ILE A 159 38.37 -10.21 -13.07
N GLU A 160 37.06 -9.92 -13.14
CA GLU A 160 36.40 -9.76 -14.45
C GLU A 160 36.26 -8.31 -14.97
N LYS A 161 36.80 -7.30 -14.28
CA LYS A 161 36.80 -5.89 -14.76
C LYS A 161 38.12 -5.40 -15.36
N GLY A 162 39.14 -6.27 -15.44
CA GLY A 162 40.47 -5.92 -15.95
C GLY A 162 40.73 -6.20 -17.45
N GLU A 163 39.80 -6.86 -18.15
CA GLU A 163 40.03 -7.35 -19.53
C GLU A 163 39.31 -6.57 -20.64
N ILE A 164 38.44 -5.60 -20.31
CA ILE A 164 37.68 -4.87 -21.34
C ILE A 164 38.41 -3.62 -21.85
N GLU A 165 39.33 -3.03 -21.08
CA GLU A 165 40.03 -1.79 -21.49
C GLU A 165 41.33 -1.99 -22.30
N ARG A 166 41.80 -3.23 -22.51
CA ARG A 166 43.05 -3.46 -23.28
C ARG A 166 42.85 -3.63 -24.79
N LYS A 167 41.61 -3.78 -25.28
CA LYS A 167 41.35 -3.95 -26.72
C LYS A 167 41.19 -2.63 -27.48
N ASP A 168 40.90 -1.51 -26.81
CA ASP A 168 40.64 -0.24 -27.50
C ASP A 168 41.90 0.62 -27.77
N ILE A 169 43.08 0.20 -27.29
CA ILE A 169 44.34 0.95 -27.47
C ILE A 169 45.17 0.40 -28.66
N GLU A 170 44.98 -0.86 -29.07
CA GLU A 170 45.75 -1.43 -30.20
C GLU A 170 45.23 -0.99 -31.59
N ASP A 171 43.95 -0.66 -31.73
CA ASP A 171 43.41 -0.20 -33.03
C ASP A 171 43.77 1.25 -33.38
N LYS A 172 44.18 2.08 -32.40
CA LYS A 172 44.61 3.46 -32.67
C LYS A 172 46.07 3.58 -33.08
N ASN A 173 46.91 2.59 -32.78
CA ASN A 173 48.34 2.62 -33.15
C ASN A 173 48.63 2.05 -34.55
N GLN A 174 47.68 1.37 -35.20
CA GLN A 174 47.84 0.97 -36.62
C GLN A 174 47.54 2.10 -37.61
N VAL A 175 46.75 3.11 -37.22
CA VAL A 175 46.39 4.23 -38.12
C VAL A 175 47.52 5.27 -38.24
N ILE A 176 48.40 5.38 -37.24
CA ILE A 176 49.48 6.39 -37.24
C ILE A 176 50.68 5.95 -38.09
N ASN A 177 50.92 4.64 -38.26
CA ASN A 177 52.08 4.14 -39.02
C ASN A 177 51.89 4.08 -40.55
N HIS A 178 50.73 4.47 -41.07
CA HIS A 178 50.47 4.51 -42.53
C HIS A 178 50.49 5.92 -43.14
N MET A 179 50.84 6.96 -42.38
CA MET A 179 50.92 8.35 -42.87
C MET A 179 52.35 8.90 -43.02
N ASN A 180 53.39 8.12 -42.72
CA ASN A 180 54.80 8.57 -42.78
C ASN A 180 55.70 7.70 -43.68
N ASN A 181 55.17 7.11 -44.75
CA ASN A 181 55.99 6.50 -45.80
C ASN A 181 55.45 6.84 -47.19
#